data_AF-A0A6M0CBF6-F1
#
_entry.id   AF-A0A6M0CBF6-F1
#
_cell.length_a   1.000
_cell.length_b   1.000
_cell.length_c   1.000
_cell.angle_alpha   90.00
_cell.angle_beta   90.00
_cell.angle_gamma   90.00
#
_symmetry.space_group_name_H-M   'P 1'
#
loop_
_entity.id
_entity.type
_entity.pdbx_description
1 polymer ?
#
loop_
_entity_poly.entity_id
_entity_poly.type
_entity_poly.pdbx_seq_one_letter_code
_entity_poly.pdbx_strand_id
1 'polypeptide(L)' 'PMHLAVAVGTYTIALFGPTDPDKLLPKSDRCVAVKSSTGNMADISPEAVLEKVWGS' A
#
# COMPACT_ATOMS: atom_id res chain seq x y z
N PRO A 1 -4.91 -0.04 -11.65
CA PRO A 1 -6.25 0.28 -11.12
C PRO A 1 -6.26 0.67 -9.62
N MET A 2 -5.15 1.21 -9.08
CA MET A 2 -5.05 1.61 -7.67
C MET A 2 -5.67 2.98 -7.41
N HIS A 3 -5.34 4.00 -8.22
CA HIS A 3 -5.82 5.37 -8.03
C HIS A 3 -7.34 5.49 -8.07
N LEU A 4 -8.03 4.65 -8.86
CA LEU A 4 -9.49 4.62 -8.89
C LEU A 4 -10.08 4.09 -7.58
N ALA A 5 -9.51 3.02 -7.01
CA ALA A 5 -9.95 2.49 -5.73
C ALA A 5 -9.80 3.54 -4.61
N VAL A 6 -8.68 4.25 -4.60
CA VAL A 6 -8.44 5.38 -3.69
C VAL A 6 -9.45 6.51 -3.91
N ALA A 7 -9.71 6.90 -5.16
CA ALA A 7 -10.62 7.99 -5.50
C ALA A 7 -12.07 7.73 -5.11
N VAL A 8 -12.55 6.47 -5.19
CA VAL A 8 -13.92 6.11 -4.79
C VAL A 8 -14.03 5.79 -3.29
N GLY A 9 -12.95 5.95 -2.53
CA GLY A 9 -12.94 5.74 -1.09
C GLY A 9 -12.94 4.28 -0.64
N THR A 10 -12.62 3.35 -1.54
CA THR A 10 -12.39 1.94 -1.20
C THR A 10 -11.12 1.84 -0.36
N TYR A 11 -11.23 1.18 0.81
CA TYR A 11 -10.06 0.91 1.64
C TYR A 11 -9.02 0.15 0.82
N THR A 12 -7.85 0.75 0.64
CA THR A 12 -6.84 0.26 -0.32
C THR A 12 -5.52 0.05 0.39
N ILE A 13 -5.03 -1.18 0.36
CA ILE A 13 -3.64 -1.49 0.71
C ILE A 13 -2.86 -1.52 -0.60
N ALA A 14 -1.99 -0.54 -0.80
CA ALA A 14 -1.20 -0.40 -2.02
C ALA A 14 0.23 -0.90 -1.78
N LEU A 15 0.65 -1.88 -2.59
CA LEU A 15 1.99 -2.46 -2.52
C LEU A 15 2.97 -1.68 -3.40
N PHE A 16 4.13 -1.32 -2.84
CA PHE A 16 5.17 -0.56 -3.51
C PHE A 16 6.47 -1.34 -3.55
N GLY A 17 7.06 -1.47 -4.73
CA GLY A 17 8.44 -1.90 -4.90
C GLY A 17 9.38 -0.70 -4.84
N PRO A 18 9.93 -0.24 -5.99
CA PRO A 18 10.96 0.80 -5.98
C PRO A 18 10.37 2.21 -5.80
N THR A 19 9.09 2.40 -6.15
CA THR A 19 8.44 3.71 -6.17
C THR A 19 8.13 4.23 -4.77
N ASP A 20 8.10 5.55 -4.64
CA ASP A 20 7.87 6.25 -3.38
C ASP A 20 6.36 6.49 -3.16
N PRO A 21 5.74 5.87 -2.13
CA PRO A 21 4.32 6.02 -1.87
C PRO A 21 3.90 7.46 -1.57
N ASP A 22 4.75 8.26 -0.92
CA ASP A 22 4.42 9.64 -0.52
C ASP A 22 4.26 10.58 -1.73
N LYS A 23 4.76 10.17 -2.90
CA LYS A 23 4.60 10.89 -4.17
C LYS A 23 3.38 10.43 -4.96
N LEU A 24 2.84 9.26 -4.65
CA LEU A 24 1.87 8.54 -5.49
C LEU A 24 0.51 8.32 -4.82
N LEU A 25 0.44 8.46 -3.50
CA LEU A 25 -0.79 8.37 -2.73
C LEU A 25 -1.14 9.72 -2.08
N PRO A 26 -2.43 10.06 -1.99
CA PRO A 26 -2.87 11.16 -1.15
C PRO A 26 -2.70 10.79 0.34
N LYS A 27 -2.59 11.80 1.20
CA LYS A 27 -2.65 11.59 2.65
C LYS A 27 -4.09 11.27 3.05
N SER A 28 -4.36 10.04 3.47
CA SER A 28 -5.68 9.57 3.88
C SER A 28 -5.57 8.30 4.72
N ASP A 29 -6.39 8.18 5.74
CA ASP A 29 -6.46 7.00 6.61
C ASP A 29 -7.09 5.79 5.90
N ARG A 30 -7.67 5.99 4.71
CA ARG A 30 -8.29 4.92 3.90
C ARG A 30 -7.37 4.30 2.87
N CYS A 31 -6.15 4.80 2.72
CA CYS A 31 -5.15 4.20 1.86
C CYS A 31 -3.84 3.96 2.63
N VAL A 32 -3.41 2.72 2.69
CA VAL A 32 -2.21 2.29 3.41
C VAL A 32 -1.18 1.81 2.40
N ALA A 33 0.03 2.34 2.48
CA ALA A 33 1.15 1.87 1.68
C ALA A 33 1.90 0.76 2.42
N VAL A 34 2.24 -0.32 1.70
CA VAL A 34 3.22 -1.32 2.13
C VAL A 34 4.36 -1.29 1.13
N LYS A 35 5.54 -0.85 1.56
CA LYS A 35 6.73 -0.72 0.71
C LYS A 35 7.74 -1.81 1.02
N SER A 36 8.28 -2.42 -0.03
CA SER A 36 9.41 -3.33 0.07
C SER A 36 10.68 -2.60 0.54
N SER A 37 11.39 -3.20 1.50
CA SER A 37 12.69 -2.69 1.97
C SER A 37 13.81 -2.83 0.92
N THR A 38 13.68 -3.78 -0.01
CA THR A 38 14.66 -4.04 -1.07
C THR A 38 14.32 -3.30 -2.36
N GLY A 39 13.13 -2.72 -2.45
CA GLY A 39 12.57 -2.17 -3.68
C GLY A 39 12.00 -3.23 -4.63
N ASN A 40 12.16 -4.53 -4.35
CA ASN A 40 11.51 -5.60 -5.09
C ASN A 40 10.17 -5.95 -4.43
N MET A 41 9.06 -5.80 -5.15
CA MET A 41 7.71 -6.05 -4.61
C MET A 41 7.50 -7.52 -4.21
N ALA A 42 8.17 -8.46 -4.89
CA ALA A 42 8.06 -9.88 -4.57
C ALA A 42 8.59 -10.25 -3.18
N ASP A 43 9.40 -9.38 -2.57
CA ASP A 43 9.97 -9.59 -1.24
C ASP A 43 8.99 -9.14 -0.12
N ILE A 44 7.84 -8.56 -0.46
CA ILE A 44 6.78 -8.26 0.50
C ILE A 44 6.09 -9.57 0.87
N SER A 45 6.26 -10.00 2.12
CA SER A 45 5.62 -11.22 2.59
C SER A 45 4.09 -11.03 2.72
N PRO A 46 3.29 -12.07 2.47
CA PRO A 46 1.85 -12.00 2.68
C PRO A 46 1.48 -11.56 4.11
N GLU A 47 2.22 -12.00 5.11
CA GLU A 47 2.00 -11.67 6.53
C GLU A 47 2.09 -10.16 6.77
N ALA A 48 3.07 -9.48 6.15
CA ALA A 48 3.21 -8.03 6.24
C ALA A 48 2.00 -7.27 5.66
N VAL A 49 1.34 -7.83 4.64
CA VAL A 49 0.10 -7.27 4.09
C VAL A 49 -1.07 -7.52 5.04
N LEU A 50 -1.17 -8.73 5.58
CA LEU A 50 -2.21 -9.15 6.51
C LEU A 50 -2.22 -8.29 7.79
N GLU A 51 -1.06 -7.94 8.34
CA GLU A 51 -0.97 -7.02 9.49
C GLU A 51 -1.67 -5.67 9.24
N LYS A 52 -1.66 -5.17 8.00
CA LYS A 52 -2.34 -3.92 7.62
C LYS A 52 -3.84 -4.07 7.36
N VAL A 53 -4.33 -5.30 7.21
CA VAL A 53 -5.77 -5.60 7.08
C VAL A 53 -6.45 -5.58 8.44
N TRP A 54 -5.83 -6.21 9.45
CA TRP A 54 -6.48 -6.41 10.75
C TRP A 54 -6.19 -5.33 11.80
N GLY A 55 -5.29 -4.41 11.51
CA GLY A 55 -4.86 -3.39 12.47
C GLY A 55 -3.87 -3.96 13.47
N SER A 56 -2.85 -3.17 13.78
CA SER A 56 -1.94 -3.40 14.92
C SER A 56 -2.49 -2.66 16.13
#